data_AF-A0AA42WYZ4-F1
#
_entry.id   AF-A0AA42WYZ4-F1
#
_cell.length_a   1.000
_cell.length_b   1.000
_cell.length_c   1.000
_cell.angle_alpha   90.00
_cell.angle_beta   90.00
_cell.angle_gamma   90.00
#
_symmetry.space_group_name_H-M   'P 1'
#
loop_
_entity.id
_entity.type
_entity.pdbx_description
1 polymer ?
#
loop_
_entity_poly.entity_id
_entity_poly.type
_entity_poly.pdbx_seq_one_letter_code
_entity_poly.pdbx_strand_id
1 'polypeptide(L)'
;MMGIVSVLIHAVALVNATPANYPGDWVTSLDYPTDDKRPQGEGTTFFALLIAPNGQAIRCDITQSSGSTALDRKTCALILARAKFTHATDETGSAIHSQWHSRVRWWRSNGQGKAGSERSAAPPVDLGLQVSNLPDGARETTASIVVKVDTSGHVSHCQGVKPDEAKLVDVACTQASALTLEAGKDNEGQAIPFVRAMLVGFRVSPQ
;
A
#
# COMPACT_ATOMS: atom_id res chain seq x y z
N MET A 1 -33.72 37.70 2.74
CA MET A 1 -32.95 36.53 3.24
C MET A 1 -32.49 35.72 2.02
N MET A 2 -31.25 35.91 1.58
CA MET A 2 -30.67 35.13 0.48
C MET A 2 -29.99 33.91 1.11
N GLY A 3 -30.62 32.74 0.98
CA GLY A 3 -30.08 31.49 1.52
C GLY A 3 -28.86 31.06 0.71
N ILE A 4 -27.71 30.95 1.38
CA ILE A 4 -26.50 30.35 0.81
C ILE A 4 -26.77 28.85 0.72
N VAL A 5 -27.06 28.36 -0.48
CA VAL A 5 -27.08 26.92 -0.76
C VAL A 5 -25.62 26.47 -0.80
N SER A 6 -25.10 26.00 0.32
CA SER A 6 -23.79 25.32 0.36
C SER A 6 -23.92 23.97 -0.34
N VAL A 7 -23.60 23.93 -1.63
CA VAL A 7 -23.39 22.69 -2.35
C VAL A 7 -22.07 22.09 -1.86
N LEU A 8 -22.15 21.03 -1.05
CA LEU A 8 -21.00 20.19 -0.74
C LEU A 8 -20.60 19.46 -2.02
N ILE A 9 -19.66 20.03 -2.76
CA ILE A 9 -18.98 19.36 -3.85
C ILE A 9 -18.21 18.19 -3.21
N HIS A 10 -18.73 16.97 -3.35
CA HIS A 10 -17.95 15.79 -3.02
C HIS A 10 -16.84 15.73 -4.06
N ALA A 11 -15.60 16.01 -3.64
CA ALA A 11 -14.45 15.90 -4.52
C ALA A 11 -14.34 14.43 -4.94
N VAL A 12 -14.74 14.16 -6.17
CA VAL A 12 -14.59 12.86 -6.80
C VAL A 12 -13.09 12.64 -6.99
N ALA A 13 -12.54 11.63 -6.34
CA ALA A 13 -11.11 11.45 -6.20
C ALA A 13 -10.76 9.96 -6.17
N LEU A 14 -9.57 9.64 -6.70
CA LEU A 14 -8.97 8.34 -6.47
C LEU A 14 -8.65 8.18 -4.99
N VAL A 15 -9.28 7.22 -4.34
CA VAL A 15 -9.05 6.91 -2.93
C VAL A 15 -8.61 5.46 -2.83
N ASN A 16 -7.42 5.24 -2.28
CA ASN A 16 -6.96 3.88 -2.00
C ASN A 16 -7.65 3.31 -0.76
N ALA A 17 -7.76 1.98 -0.67
CA ALA A 17 -8.27 1.34 0.52
C ALA A 17 -7.34 1.64 1.71
N THR A 18 -7.93 1.95 2.87
CA THR A 18 -7.19 2.26 4.10
C THR A 18 -7.58 1.30 5.22
N PRO A 19 -6.64 0.86 6.09
CA PRO A 19 -6.97 0.01 7.21
C PRO A 19 -8.03 0.63 8.12
N ALA A 20 -9.14 -0.09 8.34
CA ALA A 20 -10.22 0.29 9.24
C ALA A 20 -9.97 -0.23 10.68
N ASN A 21 -9.00 -1.13 10.87
CA ASN A 21 -8.47 -1.54 12.16
C ASN A 21 -6.94 -1.46 12.16
N TYR A 22 -6.34 -1.49 13.36
CA TYR A 22 -4.90 -1.34 13.51
C TYR A 22 -4.13 -2.50 12.84
N PRO A 23 -3.25 -2.23 11.84
CA PRO A 23 -2.53 -3.30 11.15
C PRO A 23 -1.62 -4.16 12.04
N GLY A 24 -1.15 -3.60 13.16
CA GLY A 24 -0.32 -4.34 14.13
C GLY A 24 -1.07 -5.46 14.86
N ASP A 25 -2.41 -5.49 14.80
CA ASP A 25 -3.22 -6.55 15.40
C ASP A 25 -3.52 -7.70 14.41
N TRP A 26 -3.18 -7.55 13.14
CA TRP A 26 -3.45 -8.59 12.14
C TRP A 26 -2.55 -9.81 12.35
N VAL A 27 -1.29 -9.59 12.75
CA VAL A 27 -0.37 -10.64 13.13
C VAL A 27 0.34 -10.27 14.41
N THR A 28 0.27 -11.15 15.40
CA THR A 28 0.86 -10.94 16.72
C THR A 28 1.90 -12.01 17.04
N SER A 29 2.72 -11.76 18.05
CA SER A 29 3.70 -12.76 18.51
C SER A 29 3.07 -14.07 19.02
N LEU A 30 1.81 -14.04 19.47
CA LEU A 30 1.06 -15.22 19.91
C LEU A 30 0.71 -16.16 18.75
N ASP A 31 0.76 -15.65 17.51
CA ASP A 31 0.47 -16.41 16.31
C ASP A 31 1.68 -17.19 15.77
N TYR A 32 2.85 -17.08 16.41
CA TYR A 32 4.07 -17.73 15.96
C TYR A 32 3.88 -19.25 15.87
N PRO A 33 4.12 -19.88 14.69
CA PRO A 33 3.87 -21.31 14.51
C PRO A 33 4.74 -22.18 15.43
N THR A 34 4.15 -23.20 16.04
CA THR A 34 4.83 -24.11 16.98
C THR A 34 5.77 -25.10 16.27
N ASP A 35 5.54 -25.34 14.98
CA ASP A 35 6.31 -26.21 14.10
C ASP A 35 7.55 -25.53 13.49
N ASP A 36 7.67 -24.20 13.58
CA ASP A 36 8.87 -23.48 13.13
C ASP A 36 9.99 -23.59 14.18
N LYS A 37 10.95 -24.48 13.90
CA LYS A 37 12.07 -24.84 14.81
C LYS A 37 13.28 -23.91 14.70
N ARG A 38 13.21 -22.82 13.93
CA ARG A 38 14.34 -21.89 13.81
C ARG A 38 14.75 -21.34 15.18
N PRO A 39 16.07 -21.20 15.42
CA PRO A 39 16.58 -20.48 16.58
C PRO A 39 15.92 -19.10 16.68
N GLN A 40 15.82 -18.56 17.88
CA GLN A 40 15.19 -17.25 18.12
C GLN A 40 15.71 -16.21 17.12
N GLY A 41 14.77 -15.56 16.43
CA GLY A 41 15.05 -14.34 15.70
C GLY A 41 14.71 -14.38 14.21
N GLU A 42 13.49 -13.91 13.92
CA GLU A 42 13.25 -12.99 12.81
C GLU A 42 13.11 -13.55 11.39
N GLY A 43 12.06 -13.07 10.75
CA GLY A 43 11.82 -13.17 9.32
C GLY A 43 10.83 -12.06 8.95
N THR A 44 11.09 -11.37 7.85
CA THR A 44 10.17 -10.35 7.34
C THR A 44 9.47 -10.93 6.13
N THR A 45 8.16 -11.11 6.22
CA THR A 45 7.32 -11.53 5.10
C THR A 45 6.73 -10.27 4.48
N PHE A 46 7.05 -9.99 3.21
CA PHE A 46 6.37 -8.95 2.43
C PHE A 46 5.22 -9.57 1.66
N PHE A 47 4.12 -8.83 1.54
CA PHE A 47 2.93 -9.32 0.89
C PHE A 47 2.16 -8.19 0.20
N ALA A 48 1.34 -8.58 -0.79
CA ALA A 48 0.37 -7.75 -1.46
C ALA A 48 -1.03 -8.30 -1.19
N LEU A 49 -1.98 -7.43 -0.89
CA LEU A 49 -3.40 -7.77 -0.77
C LEU A 49 -4.15 -7.28 -1.99
N LEU A 50 -5.10 -8.09 -2.45
CA LEU A 50 -6.22 -7.62 -3.25
C LEU A 50 -7.41 -7.37 -2.32
N ILE A 51 -7.93 -6.15 -2.35
CA ILE A 51 -9.07 -5.70 -1.58
C ILE A 51 -10.22 -5.50 -2.55
N ALA A 52 -11.35 -6.14 -2.28
CA ALA A 52 -12.56 -6.03 -3.07
C ALA A 52 -13.23 -4.64 -2.89
N PRO A 53 -14.14 -4.23 -3.80
CA PRO A 53 -14.87 -2.96 -3.70
C PRO A 53 -15.66 -2.77 -2.39
N ASN A 54 -15.95 -3.84 -1.65
CA ASN A 54 -16.60 -3.77 -0.34
C ASN A 54 -15.63 -3.56 0.84
N GLY A 55 -14.32 -3.45 0.60
CA GLY A 55 -13.29 -3.30 1.64
C GLY A 55 -12.79 -4.62 2.25
N GLN A 56 -13.21 -5.77 1.72
CA GLN A 56 -12.72 -7.07 2.18
C GLN A 56 -11.39 -7.44 1.49
N ALA A 57 -10.38 -7.86 2.24
CA ALA A 57 -9.20 -8.49 1.67
C ALA A 57 -9.56 -9.89 1.16
N ILE A 58 -9.46 -10.11 -0.16
CA ILE A 58 -9.89 -11.35 -0.83
C ILE A 58 -8.74 -12.20 -1.35
N ARG A 59 -7.55 -11.61 -1.53
CA ARG A 59 -6.32 -12.35 -1.85
C ARG A 59 -5.13 -11.76 -1.09
N CYS A 60 -4.19 -12.64 -0.73
CA CYS A 60 -2.91 -12.28 -0.17
C CYS A 60 -1.81 -13.06 -0.91
N ASP A 61 -0.88 -12.32 -1.51
CA ASP A 61 0.25 -12.86 -2.27
C ASP A 61 1.54 -12.49 -1.54
N ILE A 62 2.44 -13.47 -1.33
CA ILE A 62 3.75 -13.23 -0.73
C ILE A 62 4.69 -12.70 -1.80
N THR A 63 5.14 -11.45 -1.65
CA THR A 63 6.02 -10.77 -2.61
C THR A 63 7.49 -10.92 -2.24
N GLN A 64 7.79 -11.15 -0.96
CA GLN A 64 9.11 -11.56 -0.50
C GLN A 64 8.98 -12.47 0.72
N SER A 65 9.49 -13.69 0.59
CA SER A 65 9.45 -14.69 1.65
C SER A 65 10.30 -14.28 2.84
N SER A 66 9.84 -14.62 4.04
CA SER A 66 10.67 -14.58 5.26
C SER A 66 11.79 -15.62 5.27
N GLY A 67 11.85 -16.49 4.26
CA GLY A 67 12.62 -17.71 4.25
C GLY A 67 11.90 -18.86 4.98
N SER A 68 10.70 -18.66 5.53
CA SER A 68 9.88 -19.68 6.19
C SER A 68 8.50 -19.84 5.57
N THR A 69 8.28 -21.00 4.97
CA THR A 69 6.95 -21.38 4.45
C THR A 69 5.87 -21.38 5.54
N ALA A 70 6.22 -21.73 6.78
CA ALA A 70 5.27 -21.70 7.89
C ALA A 70 4.84 -20.26 8.23
N LEU A 71 5.80 -19.34 8.37
CA LEU A 71 5.53 -17.92 8.63
C LEU A 71 4.76 -17.27 7.48
N ASP A 72 5.17 -17.54 6.24
CA ASP A 72 4.55 -16.95 5.05
C ASP A 72 3.09 -17.40 4.87
N ARG A 73 2.81 -18.70 5.04
CA ARG A 73 1.44 -19.23 5.02
C ARG A 73 0.61 -18.62 6.16
N LYS A 74 1.18 -18.51 7.36
CA LYS A 74 0.50 -17.95 8.52
C LYS A 74 0.20 -16.47 8.32
N THR A 75 1.10 -15.70 7.73
CA THR A 75 0.90 -14.27 7.40
C THR A 75 -0.37 -14.09 6.57
N CYS A 76 -0.48 -14.76 5.42
CA CYS A 76 -1.65 -14.58 4.58
C CYS A 76 -2.94 -15.09 5.24
N ALA A 77 -2.90 -16.24 5.92
CA ALA A 77 -4.07 -16.79 6.60
C ALA A 77 -4.64 -15.82 7.65
N LEU A 78 -3.78 -15.20 8.46
CA LEU A 78 -4.18 -14.27 9.50
C LEU A 78 -4.67 -12.93 8.95
N ILE A 79 -3.97 -12.39 7.95
CA ILE A 79 -4.31 -11.09 7.37
C ILE A 79 -5.66 -11.16 6.64
N LEU A 80 -5.90 -12.22 5.85
CA LEU A 80 -7.20 -12.41 5.22
C LEU A 80 -8.34 -12.56 6.24
N ALA A 81 -8.06 -13.13 7.42
CA ALA A 81 -9.07 -13.32 8.47
C ALA A 81 -9.32 -12.07 9.32
N ARG A 82 -8.32 -11.19 9.50
CA ARG A 82 -8.35 -10.11 10.52
C ARG A 82 -8.31 -8.70 9.94
N ALA A 83 -7.79 -8.52 8.72
CA ALA A 83 -7.67 -7.20 8.12
C ALA A 83 -9.05 -6.67 7.70
N LYS A 84 -9.33 -5.42 8.07
CA LYS A 84 -10.52 -4.69 7.64
C LYS A 84 -10.08 -3.43 6.95
N PHE A 85 -10.70 -3.10 5.83
CA PHE A 85 -10.42 -1.87 5.10
C PHE A 85 -11.68 -1.05 4.89
N THR A 86 -11.51 0.27 4.90
CA THR A 86 -12.43 1.18 4.21
C THR A 86 -12.24 0.95 2.71
N HIS A 87 -13.35 0.89 1.96
CA HIS A 87 -13.30 0.64 0.52
C HIS A 87 -12.54 1.74 -0.23
N ALA A 88 -12.01 1.35 -1.39
CA ALA A 88 -11.39 2.25 -2.34
C ALA A 88 -12.42 2.80 -3.34
N THR A 89 -12.16 3.98 -3.89
CA THR A 89 -12.96 4.56 -4.98
C THR A 89 -12.11 4.98 -6.15
N ASP A 90 -12.68 4.90 -7.35
CA ASP A 90 -12.07 5.42 -8.57
C ASP A 90 -12.36 6.92 -8.77
N GLU A 91 -11.91 7.46 -9.91
CA GLU A 91 -12.08 8.87 -10.30
C GLU A 91 -13.53 9.29 -10.52
N THR A 92 -14.49 8.36 -10.48
CA THR A 92 -15.93 8.60 -10.56
C THR A 92 -16.61 8.51 -9.18
N GLY A 93 -15.87 8.12 -8.14
CA GLY A 93 -16.40 7.83 -6.81
C GLY A 93 -17.00 6.43 -6.70
N SER A 94 -16.84 5.60 -7.73
CA SER A 94 -17.33 4.23 -7.75
C SER A 94 -16.39 3.33 -6.96
N ALA A 95 -16.95 2.43 -6.17
CA ALA A 95 -16.15 1.46 -5.42
C ALA A 95 -15.38 0.53 -6.39
N ILE A 96 -14.09 0.36 -6.15
CA ILE A 96 -13.18 -0.38 -7.03
C ILE A 96 -12.26 -1.30 -6.21
N HIS A 97 -11.67 -2.30 -6.86
CA HIS A 97 -10.62 -3.10 -6.24
C HIS A 97 -9.41 -2.22 -5.89
N SER A 98 -8.69 -2.61 -4.84
CA SER A 98 -7.47 -1.92 -4.42
C SER A 98 -6.37 -2.91 -4.10
N GLN A 99 -5.14 -2.52 -4.41
CA GLN A 99 -3.95 -3.27 -4.04
C GLN A 99 -3.21 -2.59 -2.89
N TRP A 100 -2.89 -3.37 -1.85
CA TRP A 100 -2.20 -2.86 -0.66
C TRP A 100 -0.96 -3.68 -0.35
N HIS A 101 0.18 -3.00 -0.18
CA HIS A 101 1.46 -3.65 0.08
C HIS A 101 1.94 -3.35 1.49
N SER A 102 2.46 -4.37 2.16
CA SER A 102 3.10 -4.19 3.46
C SER A 102 3.97 -5.39 3.80
N ARG A 103 4.40 -5.45 5.04
CA ARG A 103 5.19 -6.54 5.59
C ARG A 103 4.80 -6.87 7.02
N VAL A 104 5.02 -8.11 7.39
CA VAL A 104 4.99 -8.58 8.77
C VAL A 104 6.41 -8.95 9.17
N ARG A 105 6.88 -8.39 10.28
CA ARG A 105 8.07 -8.91 10.95
C ARG A 105 7.60 -9.96 11.94
N TRP A 106 8.15 -11.16 11.87
CA TRP A 106 7.87 -12.20 12.86
C TRP A 106 8.91 -12.15 13.97
N TRP A 107 8.47 -12.28 15.21
CA TRP A 107 9.34 -12.48 16.36
C TRP A 107 8.69 -13.46 17.32
N ARG A 108 9.51 -14.28 17.99
CA ARG A 108 9.06 -15.15 19.07
C ARG A 108 9.02 -14.30 20.33
N SER A 109 7.85 -14.13 20.95
CA SER A 109 7.82 -13.48 22.26
C SER A 109 8.30 -14.48 23.32
N ASN A 110 9.36 -14.14 24.04
CA ASN A 110 9.71 -14.75 25.32
C ASN A 110 8.97 -14.06 26.49
N GLY A 111 7.82 -13.43 26.21
CA GLY A 111 7.02 -12.69 27.21
C GLY A 111 7.33 -11.19 27.33
N GLN A 112 8.30 -10.63 26.60
CA GLN A 112 8.57 -9.19 26.61
C GLN A 112 8.79 -8.64 25.20
N GLY A 113 7.93 -7.71 24.77
CA GLY A 113 8.10 -6.96 23.53
C GLY A 113 6.79 -6.79 22.77
N LYS A 114 6.15 -5.62 22.94
CA LYS A 114 5.06 -5.20 22.06
C LYS A 114 5.59 -5.10 20.63
N ALA A 115 4.74 -5.46 19.68
CA ALA A 115 4.88 -5.25 18.25
C ALA A 115 5.00 -3.76 17.92
N GLY A 116 6.09 -3.10 18.23
CA GLY A 116 6.17 -1.67 17.98
C GLY A 116 7.49 -1.08 18.42
N SER A 117 8.15 -0.43 17.46
CA SER A 117 9.44 0.27 17.61
C SER A 117 10.59 -0.74 17.74
N GLU A 118 11.43 -0.96 16.73
CA GLU A 118 12.44 0.03 16.35
C GLU A 118 12.92 -0.20 14.91
N ARG A 119 12.98 0.91 14.16
CA ARG A 119 13.34 1.07 12.75
C ARG A 119 12.42 0.32 11.78
N SER A 120 11.25 0.91 11.60
CA SER A 120 10.52 0.86 10.33
C SER A 120 11.52 0.89 9.18
N ALA A 121 11.79 -0.24 8.52
CA ALA A 121 12.16 -0.15 7.12
C ALA A 121 11.10 0.76 6.50
N ALA A 122 11.48 1.85 5.85
CA ALA A 122 10.49 2.66 5.15
C ALA A 122 9.65 1.70 4.28
N PRO A 123 8.34 1.94 4.08
CA PRO A 123 7.64 1.29 2.98
C PRO A 123 8.56 1.36 1.75
N PRO A 124 8.78 0.24 1.04
CA PRO A 124 9.64 0.30 -0.13
C PRO A 124 9.12 1.42 -1.03
N VAL A 125 10.01 2.32 -1.43
CA VAL A 125 9.69 3.35 -2.42
C VAL A 125 9.26 2.60 -3.68
N ASP A 126 8.03 2.83 -4.14
CA ASP A 126 7.48 2.15 -5.30
C ASP A 126 8.11 2.67 -6.60
N LEU A 127 8.52 3.95 -6.61
CA LEU A 127 9.18 4.62 -7.74
C LEU A 127 10.24 5.60 -7.23
N GLY A 128 11.50 5.40 -7.62
CA GLY A 128 12.61 6.30 -7.30
C GLY A 128 12.95 7.21 -8.48
N LEU A 129 12.91 8.53 -8.27
CA LEU A 129 13.19 9.54 -9.27
C LEU A 129 14.42 10.36 -8.90
N GLN A 130 15.28 10.61 -9.89
CA GLN A 130 16.38 11.56 -9.76
C GLN A 130 15.97 12.91 -10.34
N VAL A 131 16.24 13.98 -9.60
CA VAL A 131 15.92 15.36 -10.00
C VAL A 131 17.12 16.28 -9.83
N SER A 132 17.08 17.43 -10.48
CA SER A 132 18.16 18.42 -10.37
C SER A 132 18.07 19.24 -9.07
N ASN A 133 16.86 19.55 -8.61
CA ASN A 133 16.62 20.36 -7.42
C ASN A 133 15.33 19.92 -6.73
N LEU A 134 15.24 20.15 -5.42
CA LEU A 134 14.02 19.97 -4.63
C LEU A 134 13.65 21.27 -3.90
N PRO A 135 12.36 21.42 -3.50
CA PRO A 135 11.94 22.52 -2.64
C PRO A 135 12.78 22.62 -1.36
N ASP A 136 12.93 23.85 -0.86
CA ASP A 136 13.60 24.18 0.41
C ASP A 136 15.05 23.69 0.54
N GLY A 137 15.71 23.37 -0.58
CA GLY A 137 17.07 22.84 -0.59
C GLY A 137 17.19 21.40 -0.08
N ALA A 138 16.09 20.66 -0.02
CA ALA A 138 16.11 19.24 0.37
C ALA A 138 16.97 18.41 -0.60
N ARG A 139 17.59 17.32 -0.10
CA ARG A 139 18.34 16.36 -0.93
C ARG A 139 17.54 15.12 -1.30
N GLU A 140 16.56 14.78 -0.48
CA GLU A 140 15.62 13.69 -0.69
C GLU A 140 14.26 14.10 -0.12
N THR A 141 13.18 13.68 -0.78
CA THR A 141 11.81 13.82 -0.28
C THR A 141 10.94 12.73 -0.88
N THR A 142 9.70 12.62 -0.42
CA THR A 142 8.71 11.69 -0.97
C THR A 142 7.42 12.39 -1.29
N ALA A 143 6.72 11.94 -2.33
CA ALA A 143 5.32 12.28 -2.57
C ALA A 143 4.46 11.01 -2.59
N SER A 144 3.23 11.12 -2.08
CA SER A 144 2.26 10.03 -2.12
C SER A 144 1.26 10.26 -3.24
N ILE A 145 1.12 9.29 -4.15
CA ILE A 145 0.13 9.28 -5.23
C ILE A 145 -0.79 8.07 -5.12
N VAL A 146 -1.98 8.15 -5.69
CA VAL A 146 -2.86 7.02 -5.98
C VAL A 146 -3.01 6.91 -7.48
N VAL A 147 -2.76 5.71 -8.02
CA VAL A 147 -2.95 5.40 -9.43
C VAL A 147 -4.13 4.45 -9.63
N LYS A 148 -4.86 4.61 -10.73
CA LYS A 148 -5.76 3.59 -11.28
C LYS A 148 -5.04 2.84 -12.37
N VAL A 149 -5.01 1.53 -12.24
CA VAL A 149 -4.44 0.60 -13.20
C VAL A 149 -5.60 -0.09 -13.92
N ASP A 150 -5.56 -0.09 -15.24
CA ASP A 150 -6.57 -0.77 -16.05
C ASP A 150 -6.35 -2.30 -16.09
N THR A 151 -7.22 -3.01 -16.81
CA THR A 151 -7.16 -4.47 -16.92
C THR A 151 -5.94 -4.99 -17.69
N SER A 152 -5.21 -4.13 -18.40
CA SER A 152 -3.99 -4.48 -19.11
C SER A 152 -2.72 -4.22 -18.28
N GLY A 153 -2.84 -3.55 -17.13
CA GLY A 153 -1.72 -3.18 -16.29
C GLY A 153 -1.19 -1.76 -16.52
N HIS A 154 -1.81 -0.97 -17.40
CA HIS A 154 -1.41 0.41 -17.65
C HIS A 154 -2.04 1.37 -16.64
N VAL A 155 -1.27 2.40 -16.24
CA VAL A 155 -1.77 3.47 -15.38
C VAL A 155 -2.67 4.39 -16.20
N SER A 156 -3.97 4.34 -15.95
CA SER A 156 -5.01 5.13 -16.65
C SER A 156 -5.31 6.46 -15.97
N HIS A 157 -5.18 6.53 -14.64
CA HIS A 157 -5.35 7.76 -13.88
C HIS A 157 -4.33 7.85 -12.74
N CYS A 158 -3.96 9.07 -12.36
CA CYS A 158 -3.07 9.34 -11.23
C CYS A 158 -3.49 10.62 -10.50
N GLN A 159 -3.44 10.61 -9.17
CA GLN A 159 -3.76 11.75 -8.33
C GLN A 159 -2.85 11.78 -7.09
N GLY A 160 -2.49 12.99 -6.63
CA GLY A 160 -1.78 13.17 -5.36
C GLY A 160 -2.69 13.01 -4.13
N VAL A 161 -2.14 12.49 -3.04
CA VAL A 161 -2.88 12.36 -1.77
C VAL A 161 -2.96 13.68 -1.02
N LYS A 162 -1.93 14.52 -1.12
CA LYS A 162 -1.85 15.82 -0.43
C LYS A 162 -1.82 17.01 -1.40
N PRO A 163 -2.60 18.07 -1.13
CA PRO A 163 -2.64 19.25 -2.01
C PRO A 163 -1.35 20.09 -2.06
N ASP A 164 -0.59 20.15 -0.97
CA ASP A 164 0.60 21.01 -0.83
C ASP A 164 1.84 20.49 -1.58
N GLU A 165 1.81 19.23 -2.04
CA GLU A 165 2.89 18.58 -2.79
C GLU A 165 2.70 18.70 -4.33
N ALA A 166 1.86 19.62 -4.82
CA ALA A 166 1.38 19.67 -6.21
C ALA A 166 2.47 19.52 -7.30
N LYS A 167 3.63 20.18 -7.15
CA LYS A 167 4.74 20.07 -8.11
C LYS A 167 5.39 18.69 -8.12
N LEU A 168 5.57 18.07 -6.95
CA LEU A 168 6.12 16.72 -6.84
C LEU A 168 5.13 15.69 -7.37
N VAL A 169 3.84 15.89 -7.08
CA VAL A 169 2.74 15.05 -7.59
C VAL A 169 2.69 15.06 -9.12
N ASP A 170 2.84 16.22 -9.76
CA ASP A 170 2.84 16.33 -11.22
C ASP A 170 3.95 15.50 -11.88
N VAL A 171 5.18 15.60 -11.35
CA VAL A 171 6.32 14.80 -11.80
C VAL A 171 6.09 13.32 -11.50
N ALA A 172 5.61 12.98 -10.30
CA ALA A 172 5.31 11.60 -9.90
C ALA A 172 4.28 10.96 -10.85
N CYS A 173 3.17 11.65 -11.13
CA CYS A 173 2.12 11.15 -12.02
C CYS A 173 2.57 11.06 -13.48
N THR A 174 3.38 12.01 -13.95
CA THR A 174 3.96 11.95 -15.30
C THR A 174 4.87 10.72 -15.47
N GLN A 175 5.66 10.38 -14.46
CA GLN A 175 6.50 9.18 -14.52
C GLN A 175 5.69 7.90 -14.31
N ALA A 176 4.70 7.93 -13.42
CA ALA A 176 3.83 6.80 -13.14
C ALA A 176 2.98 6.38 -14.36
N SER A 177 2.54 7.33 -15.20
CA SER A 177 1.75 7.04 -16.40
C SER A 177 2.51 6.21 -17.46
N ALA A 178 3.84 6.24 -17.42
CA ALA A 178 4.69 5.42 -18.29
C ALA A 178 4.90 3.99 -17.76
N LEU A 179 4.44 3.69 -16.54
CA LEU A 179 4.60 2.37 -15.94
C LEU A 179 3.60 1.37 -16.51
N THR A 180 4.07 0.13 -16.69
CA THR A 180 3.21 -1.04 -16.83
C THR A 180 3.38 -1.88 -15.57
N LEU A 181 2.31 -1.96 -14.79
CA LEU A 181 2.24 -2.73 -13.56
C LEU A 181 1.65 -4.11 -13.86
N GLU A 182 1.81 -5.05 -12.92
CA GLU A 182 1.13 -6.34 -13.04
C GLU A 182 -0.39 -6.12 -13.05
N ALA A 183 -1.05 -6.64 -14.07
CA ALA A 183 -2.49 -6.56 -14.19
C ALA A 183 -3.14 -7.24 -12.97
N GLY A 184 -4.10 -6.54 -12.36
CA GLY A 184 -4.90 -7.09 -11.28
C GLY A 184 -5.71 -8.26 -11.81
N LYS A 185 -5.77 -9.34 -11.06
CA LYS A 185 -6.67 -10.47 -11.33
C LYS A 185 -7.59 -10.68 -10.15
N ASP A 186 -8.82 -11.14 -10.34
CA ASP A 186 -9.67 -11.65 -9.27
C ASP A 186 -9.27 -13.09 -8.86
N ASN A 187 -10.13 -13.79 -8.13
CA ASN A 187 -9.86 -15.15 -7.66
C ASN A 187 -10.01 -16.20 -8.78
N GLU A 188 -10.75 -15.86 -9.82
CA GLU A 188 -10.99 -16.65 -11.03
C GLU A 188 -9.87 -16.44 -12.07
N GLY A 189 -8.97 -15.48 -11.82
CA GLY A 189 -7.85 -15.15 -12.71
C GLY A 189 -8.21 -14.16 -13.82
N GLN A 190 -9.43 -13.61 -13.80
CA GLN A 190 -9.89 -12.61 -14.75
C GLN A 190 -9.27 -11.24 -14.43
N ALA A 191 -8.84 -10.54 -15.47
CA ALA A 191 -8.22 -9.23 -15.31
C ALA A 191 -9.24 -8.20 -14.80
N ILE A 192 -8.83 -7.43 -13.79
CA ILE A 192 -9.65 -6.42 -13.12
C ILE A 192 -8.88 -5.09 -13.01
N PRO A 193 -9.56 -3.95 -13.15
CA PRO A 193 -8.96 -2.67 -12.82
C PRO A 193 -8.86 -2.52 -11.30
N PHE A 194 -7.84 -1.80 -10.83
CA PHE A 194 -7.65 -1.56 -9.41
C PHE A 194 -6.98 -0.21 -9.17
N VAL A 195 -7.09 0.30 -7.95
CA VAL A 195 -6.28 1.43 -7.49
C VAL A 195 -5.18 0.99 -6.54
N ARG A 196 -4.08 1.73 -6.52
CA ARG A 196 -2.97 1.50 -5.60
C ARG A 196 -2.36 2.82 -5.18
N ALA A 197 -2.11 2.96 -3.87
CA ALA A 197 -1.24 4.01 -3.37
C ALA A 197 0.23 3.66 -3.64
N MET A 198 1.00 4.65 -4.11
CA MET A 198 2.43 4.54 -4.35
C MET A 198 3.18 5.65 -3.61
N LEU A 199 4.30 5.30 -2.99
CA LEU A 199 5.26 6.24 -2.44
C LEU A 199 6.37 6.49 -3.46
N VAL A 200 6.43 7.71 -3.99
CA VAL A 200 7.44 8.14 -4.96
C VAL A 200 8.55 8.86 -4.22
N GLY A 201 9.77 8.33 -4.29
CA GLY A 201 10.96 8.92 -3.68
C GLY A 201 11.69 9.79 -4.69
N PHE A 202 12.08 11.00 -4.29
CA PHE A 202 12.84 11.93 -5.11
C PHE A 202 14.20 12.15 -4.49
N ARG A 203 15.27 12.06 -5.28
CA ARG A 203 16.64 12.34 -4.84
C ARG A 203 17.32 13.33 -5.79
N VAL A 204 18.03 14.30 -5.22
CA VAL A 204 18.87 15.19 -6.02
C VAL A 204 20.07 14.41 -6.53
N SER A 205 20.34 14.50 -7.83
CA SER A 205 21.50 13.83 -8.44
C SER A 205 22.80 14.41 -7.85
N PRO A 206 23.79 13.58 -7.46
CA PRO A 206 25.12 14.09 -7.16
C PRO A 206 25.70 14.72 -8.43
N GLN A 207 26.16 15.97 -8.31
CA GLN A 207 26.93 16.64 -9.37
C GLN A 207 28.36 16.09 -9.42
#